data_AF-A0A3S3PVL5-F1
#
_entry.id   AF-A0A3S3PVL5-F1
#
_cell.length_a   1.000
_cell.length_b   1.000
_cell.length_c   1.000
_cell.angle_alpha   90.00
_cell.angle_beta   90.00
_cell.angle_gamma   90.00
#
_symmetry.space_group_name_H-M   'P 1'
#
loop_
_entity.id
_entity.type
_entity.pdbx_description
1 polymer ?
#
loop_
_entity_poly.entity_id
_entity_poly.type
_entity_poly.pdbx_seq_one_letter_code
_entity_poly.pdbx_strand_id
1 'polypeptide(L)'
;MMANTSCEDEWELCNDNGFVYKRRKRHHNSATTPLAPPPPDPDAELRLRRARKKKILMKVRDQYHKEIQQWEALLVTLQEMKDRTQNPQPPPTPQELAFQPLHPPKEDAVFCPMIDEMLLQAEAQEAFLQDMTNLCKIAETMCKAQEERLKQSFIDLPVWETPRSLMASLSEVEDG
;
A
#
# COMPACT_ATOMS: atom_id res chain seq x y z
N MET A 1 -43.71 -44.30 11.46
CA MET A 1 -43.76 -42.95 12.05
C MET A 1 -42.53 -42.21 11.54
N MET A 2 -42.71 -41.13 10.76
CA MET A 2 -41.60 -40.36 10.20
C MET A 2 -41.07 -39.37 11.25
N ALA A 3 -39.75 -39.35 11.44
CA ALA A 3 -39.08 -38.39 12.30
C ALA A 3 -39.12 -37.00 11.63
N ASN A 4 -39.87 -36.08 12.23
CA ASN A 4 -39.94 -34.69 11.81
C ASN A 4 -38.68 -33.99 12.34
N THR A 5 -37.64 -33.83 11.51
CA THR A 5 -36.47 -33.02 11.85
C THR A 5 -36.79 -31.54 11.61
N SER A 6 -37.47 -30.89 12.55
CA SER A 6 -37.45 -29.42 12.60
C SER A 6 -36.07 -28.98 13.10
N CYS A 7 -35.12 -28.87 12.17
CA CYS A 7 -33.92 -28.09 12.41
C CYS A 7 -34.37 -26.62 12.41
N GLU A 8 -34.85 -26.14 13.56
CA GLU A 8 -34.98 -24.71 13.82
C GLU A 8 -33.57 -24.12 13.65
N ASP A 9 -33.33 -23.41 12.54
CA ASP A 9 -32.09 -22.67 12.30
C ASP A 9 -31.98 -21.61 13.42
N GLU A 10 -31.35 -21.96 14.54
CA GLU A 10 -31.15 -21.05 15.66
C GLU A 10 -30.11 -20.00 15.24
N TRP A 11 -30.53 -18.75 15.17
CA TRP A 11 -29.67 -17.63 14.79
C TRP A 11 -29.22 -16.85 16.01
N GLU A 12 -27.93 -16.50 16.06
CA GLU A 12 -27.38 -15.64 17.11
C GLU A 12 -27.09 -14.22 16.59
N LEU A 13 -27.32 -13.22 17.44
CA LEU A 13 -26.94 -11.83 17.19
C LEU A 13 -25.49 -11.63 17.62
N CYS A 14 -24.64 -11.11 16.73
CA CYS A 14 -23.23 -10.87 17.00
C CYS A 14 -22.90 -9.40 16.80
N ASN A 15 -22.13 -8.83 17.73
CA ASN A 15 -21.64 -7.47 17.65
C ASN A 15 -20.12 -7.50 17.46
N ASP A 16 -19.66 -7.25 16.23
CA ASP A 16 -18.25 -7.12 15.90
C ASP A 16 -17.98 -5.66 15.50
N ASN A 17 -17.11 -4.97 16.24
CA ASN A 17 -16.70 -3.59 15.98
C ASN A 17 -17.85 -2.56 15.89
N GLY A 18 -18.95 -2.78 16.63
CA GLY A 18 -20.12 -1.89 16.62
C GLY A 18 -21.13 -2.17 15.50
N PHE A 19 -20.86 -3.16 14.65
CA PHE A 19 -21.82 -3.67 13.68
C PHE A 19 -22.51 -4.91 14.25
N VAL A 20 -23.85 -4.85 14.30
CA VAL A 20 -24.69 -5.95 14.77
C VAL A 20 -25.23 -6.73 13.57
N TYR A 21 -24.91 -8.02 13.48
CA TYR A 21 -25.40 -8.90 12.42
C TYR A 21 -25.90 -10.23 12.97
N LYS A 22 -26.78 -10.88 12.20
CA LYS A 22 -27.39 -12.18 12.51
C LYS A 22 -26.59 -13.28 11.81
N ARG A 23 -26.10 -14.28 12.54
CA ARG A 23 -25.39 -15.44 11.96
C ARG A 23 -25.93 -16.77 12.49
N ARG A 24 -25.82 -17.85 11.70
CA ARG A 24 -26.28 -19.18 12.13
C ARG A 24 -25.41 -19.69 13.26
N LYS A 25 -26.05 -20.18 14.33
CA LYS A 25 -25.38 -20.74 15.50
C LYS A 25 -24.64 -22.01 15.08
N ARG A 26 -23.32 -22.03 15.24
CA ARG A 26 -22.53 -23.24 14.97
C ARG A 26 -22.71 -24.19 16.16
N HIS A 27 -23.35 -25.34 15.93
CA HIS A 27 -23.38 -26.42 16.92
C HIS A 27 -21.95 -26.89 17.17
N HIS A 28 -21.37 -26.45 18.28
CA HIS A 28 -20.12 -26.99 18.78
C HIS A 28 -20.42 -28.38 19.33
N ASN A 29 -20.14 -29.42 18.53
CA ASN A 29 -20.20 -30.81 18.96
C ASN A 29 -19.29 -30.99 20.18
N SER A 30 -19.86 -30.84 21.37
CA SER A 30 -19.16 -30.96 22.64
C SER A 30 -19.17 -32.42 23.04
N ALA A 31 -18.27 -33.19 22.44
CA ALA A 31 -17.82 -34.45 23.02
C ALA A 31 -16.34 -34.27 23.39
N THR A 32 -16.08 -34.24 24.69
CA THR A 32 -14.75 -34.23 25.35
C THR A 32 -14.12 -32.84 25.54
N THR A 33 -14.41 -32.27 26.70
CA THR A 33 -13.71 -31.15 27.35
C THR A 33 -12.22 -31.46 27.55
N PRO A 34 -11.32 -30.53 27.17
CA PRO A 34 -10.32 -30.02 28.08
C PRO A 34 -10.78 -28.65 28.56
N LEU A 35 -10.72 -28.41 29.87
CA LEU A 35 -11.09 -27.17 30.53
C LEU A 35 -10.41 -25.99 29.82
N ALA A 36 -11.19 -25.21 29.06
CA ALA A 36 -10.69 -23.99 28.45
C ALA A 36 -10.24 -23.03 29.56
N PRO A 37 -9.06 -22.40 29.45
CA PRO A 37 -8.64 -21.38 30.40
C PRO A 37 -9.69 -20.26 30.44
N PRO A 38 -9.89 -19.61 31.61
CA PRO A 38 -10.87 -18.54 31.73
C PRO A 38 -10.61 -17.47 30.65
N PRO A 39 -11.67 -16.92 30.03
CA PRO A 39 -11.51 -15.90 29.01
C PRO A 39 -10.68 -14.74 29.57
N PRO A 40 -9.58 -14.34 28.90
CA PRO A 40 -8.76 -13.22 29.34
C PRO A 40 -9.60 -11.97 29.53
N ASP A 41 -9.32 -11.19 30.58
CA ASP A 41 -10.00 -9.92 30.84
C ASP A 41 -9.99 -9.05 29.57
N PRO A 42 -11.17 -8.70 29.01
CA PRO A 42 -11.25 -7.97 27.75
C PRO A 42 -10.50 -6.64 27.79
N ASP A 43 -10.39 -5.99 28.96
CA ASP A 43 -9.64 -4.74 29.08
C ASP A 43 -8.12 -4.98 29.05
N ALA A 44 -7.63 -6.07 29.64
CA ALA A 44 -6.22 -6.46 29.59
C ALA A 44 -5.76 -6.76 28.15
N GLU A 45 -6.58 -7.45 27.36
CA GLU A 45 -6.28 -7.74 25.95
C GLU A 45 -6.27 -6.46 25.09
N LEU A 46 -7.23 -5.54 25.31
CA LEU A 46 -7.25 -4.24 24.65
C LEU A 46 -6.01 -3.40 24.99
N ARG A 47 -5.58 -3.39 26.25
CA ARG A 47 -4.34 -2.71 26.68
C ARG A 47 -3.11 -3.30 26.01
N LEU A 48 -3.00 -4.62 25.92
CA LEU A 48 -1.91 -5.30 25.23
C LEU A 48 -1.89 -4.97 23.73
N ARG A 49 -3.05 -4.98 23.07
CA ARG A 49 -3.20 -4.58 21.67
C ARG A 49 -2.76 -3.13 21.44
N ARG A 50 -3.19 -2.20 22.29
CA ARG A 50 -2.77 -0.79 22.24
C ARG A 50 -1.27 -0.64 22.43
N ALA A 51 -0.68 -1.35 23.38
CA ALA A 51 0.76 -1.33 23.64
C ALA A 51 1.56 -1.83 22.42
N ARG A 52 1.14 -2.93 21.80
CA ARG A 52 1.75 -3.46 20.57
C ARG A 52 1.67 -2.45 19.42
N LYS A 53 0.50 -1.86 19.18
CA LYS A 53 0.30 -0.83 18.15
C LYS A 53 1.20 0.39 18.39
N LYS A 54 1.25 0.89 19.63
CA LYS A 54 2.14 2.00 20.02
C LYS A 54 3.60 1.67 19.73
N LYS A 55 4.07 0.47 20.11
CA LYS A 55 5.45 0.06 19.88
C LYS A 55 5.82 0.04 18.38
N ILE A 56 4.93 -0.45 17.53
CA ILE A 56 5.17 -0.46 16.07
C ILE A 56 5.22 0.96 15.52
N LEU A 57 4.25 1.81 15.89
CA LEU A 57 4.22 3.21 15.44
C LEU A 57 5.46 3.99 15.86
N MET A 58 5.95 3.76 17.09
CA MET A 58 7.17 4.40 17.58
C MET A 58 8.39 3.97 16.75
N LYS A 59 8.52 2.68 16.41
CA LYS A 59 9.60 2.21 15.54
C LYS A 59 9.56 2.86 14.16
N VAL A 60 8.38 2.93 13.56
CA VAL A 60 8.20 3.54 12.23
C VAL A 60 8.54 5.03 12.28
N ARG A 61 8.08 5.74 13.30
CA ARG A 61 8.45 7.14 13.54
C ARG A 61 9.97 7.29 13.65
N ASP A 62 10.62 6.47 14.46
CA ASP A 62 12.07 6.55 14.68
C ASP A 62 12.86 6.24 13.40
N GLN A 63 12.35 5.34 12.57
CA GLN A 63 12.93 5.02 11.26
C GLN A 63 12.84 6.23 10.32
N TYR A 64 11.65 6.79 10.12
CA TYR A 64 11.48 7.96 9.26
C TYR A 64 12.24 9.18 9.77
N HIS A 65 12.31 9.36 11.10
CA HIS A 65 13.07 10.47 11.66
C HIS A 65 14.57 10.38 11.33
N LYS A 66 15.16 9.18 11.42
CA LYS A 66 16.56 8.96 11.03
C LYS A 66 16.78 9.18 9.53
N GLU A 67 15.86 8.69 8.71
CA GLU A 67 15.91 8.87 7.27
C GLU A 67 15.86 10.36 6.90
N ILE A 68 14.95 11.13 7.50
CA ILE A 68 14.88 12.59 7.31
C ILE A 68 16.20 13.25 7.69
N GLN A 69 16.80 12.90 8.83
CA GLN A 69 18.10 13.46 9.24
C GLN A 69 19.21 13.13 8.24
N GLN A 70 19.21 11.95 7.64
CA GLN A 70 20.17 11.58 6.59
C GLN A 70 19.95 12.39 5.32
N TRP A 71 18.70 12.58 4.91
CA TRP A 71 18.35 13.43 3.77
C TRP A 71 18.75 14.89 3.99
N GLU A 72 18.53 15.43 5.19
CA GLU A 72 18.95 16.79 5.55
C GLU A 72 20.48 16.94 5.50
N ALA A 73 21.23 15.98 6.04
CA ALA A 73 22.70 16.00 6.00
C ALA A 73 23.24 15.92 4.55
N LEU A 74 22.61 15.10 3.71
CA LEU A 74 22.97 14.98 2.29
C LEU A 74 22.71 16.31 1.56
N LEU A 75 21.56 16.96 1.82
CA LEU A 75 21.25 18.25 1.24
C LEU A 75 22.28 19.32 1.61
N VAL A 76 22.71 19.36 2.88
CA VAL A 76 23.79 20.27 3.31
C VAL A 76 25.09 19.97 2.56
N THR A 77 25.47 18.71 2.46
CA THR A 77 26.71 18.29 1.76
C THR A 77 26.68 18.68 0.28
N LEU A 78 25.55 18.44 -0.39
CA LEU A 78 25.38 18.81 -1.81
C LEU A 78 25.42 20.32 -2.01
N GLN A 79 24.85 21.08 -1.08
CA GLN A 79 24.90 22.54 -1.11
C GLN A 79 26.34 23.04 -0.89
N GLU A 80 27.10 22.48 0.05
CA GLU A 80 28.51 22.82 0.25
C GLU A 80 29.36 22.50 -0.99
N MET A 81 29.13 21.36 -1.64
CA MET A 81 29.81 20.99 -2.88
C MET A 81 29.48 21.98 -4.00
N LYS A 82 28.21 22.36 -4.15
CA LYS A 82 27.77 23.37 -5.11
C LYS A 82 28.46 24.71 -4.86
N ASP A 83 28.50 25.17 -3.61
CA ASP A 83 29.11 26.45 -3.23
C ASP A 83 30.63 26.43 -3.49
N ARG A 84 31.32 25.30 -3.27
CA ARG A 84 32.74 25.12 -3.63
C ARG A 84 32.98 25.18 -5.15
N THR A 85 32.09 24.60 -5.95
CA THR A 85 32.21 24.63 -7.41
C THR A 85 31.90 26.02 -7.98
N GLN A 86 30.96 26.76 -7.35
CA GLN A 86 30.58 28.11 -7.78
C GLN A 86 31.53 29.20 -7.28
N ASN A 87 32.25 28.96 -6.18
CA ASN A 87 33.26 29.88 -5.65
C ASN A 87 34.55 29.12 -5.33
N PRO A 88 35.41 28.86 -6.35
CA PRO A 88 36.71 28.26 -6.12
C PRO A 88 37.52 29.20 -5.22
N GLN A 89 37.73 28.82 -3.95
CA GLN A 89 38.69 29.54 -3.12
C GLN A 89 40.06 29.49 -3.82
N PRO A 90 40.77 30.61 -3.95
CA PRO A 90 42.14 30.57 -4.41
C PRO A 90 42.97 29.74 -3.42
N PRO A 91 43.86 28.85 -3.90
CA PRO A 91 44.71 28.06 -3.02
C PRO A 91 45.54 28.99 -2.13
N PRO A 92 45.82 28.62 -0.86
CA PRO A 92 46.77 29.36 -0.05
C PRO A 92 48.12 29.32 -0.76
N THR A 93 48.63 30.48 -1.17
CA THR A 93 49.89 30.68 -1.86
C THR A 93 51.05 30.01 -1.10
N PRO A 94 51.75 29.04 -1.71
CA PRO A 94 53.11 28.71 -1.36
C PRO A 94 54.03 29.50 -2.30
N GLN A 95 55.02 30.13 -1.68
CA GLN A 95 56.03 30.96 -2.30
C GLN A 95 56.71 30.27 -3.48
N GLU A 96 56.91 31.06 -4.54
CA GLU A 96 58.00 31.05 -5.51
C GLU A 96 58.96 29.85 -5.44
N LEU A 97 58.93 28.97 -6.46
CA LEU A 97 60.13 28.40 -7.08
C LEU A 97 59.80 27.72 -8.42
N ALA A 98 60.52 28.19 -9.44
CA ALA A 98 60.93 27.49 -10.67
C ALA A 98 59.87 27.02 -11.69
N PHE A 99 59.95 27.66 -12.86
CA PHE A 99 59.43 27.21 -14.15
C PHE A 99 59.62 25.71 -14.40
N GLN A 100 58.52 25.00 -14.64
CA GLN A 100 58.51 23.79 -15.47
C GLN A 100 57.36 23.87 -16.50
N PRO A 101 57.55 23.41 -17.74
CA PRO A 101 56.47 23.37 -18.72
C PRO A 101 55.43 22.33 -18.29
N LEU A 102 54.23 22.80 -17.94
CA LEU A 102 53.09 21.96 -17.58
C LEU A 102 52.54 21.33 -18.87
N HIS A 103 52.66 20.01 -19.00
CA HIS A 103 51.87 19.23 -19.95
C HIS A 103 50.37 19.49 -19.71
N PRO A 104 49.52 19.52 -20.76
CA PRO A 104 48.08 19.60 -20.56
C PRO A 104 47.59 18.36 -19.78
N PRO A 105 46.71 18.52 -18.79
CA PRO A 105 46.24 17.40 -18.01
C PRO A 105 45.32 16.53 -18.88
N LYS A 106 45.58 15.22 -18.88
CA LYS A 106 44.68 14.20 -19.43
C LYS A 106 43.49 14.07 -18.47
N GLU A 107 42.54 15.01 -18.54
CA GLU A 107 41.32 14.98 -17.71
C GLU A 107 40.25 14.04 -18.30
N ASP A 108 40.29 13.75 -19.61
CA ASP A 108 39.27 12.95 -20.29
C ASP A 108 39.11 11.51 -19.77
N ALA A 109 40.12 10.94 -19.11
CA ALA A 109 40.10 9.53 -18.70
C ALA A 109 39.27 9.25 -17.43
N VAL A 110 39.03 10.26 -16.59
CA VAL A 110 38.30 10.09 -15.31
C VAL A 110 36.83 10.50 -15.43
N PHE A 111 36.50 11.41 -16.34
CA PHE A 111 35.11 11.84 -16.57
C PHE A 111 34.27 10.81 -17.32
N CYS A 112 34.84 10.06 -18.27
CA CYS A 112 34.12 9.02 -19.00
C CYS A 112 33.54 7.91 -18.10
N PRO A 113 34.28 7.28 -17.18
CA PRO A 113 33.72 6.21 -16.35
C PRO A 113 32.65 6.70 -15.36
N MET A 114 32.72 7.96 -14.91
CA MET A 114 31.69 8.56 -14.04
C MET A 114 30.38 8.80 -14.81
N ILE A 115 30.46 9.26 -16.07
CA ILE A 115 29.29 9.47 -16.92
C ILE A 115 28.65 8.12 -17.27
N ASP A 116 29.46 7.11 -17.59
CA ASP A 116 28.99 5.76 -17.88
C ASP A 116 28.27 5.14 -16.66
N GLU A 117 28.78 5.36 -15.44
CA GLU A 117 28.13 4.94 -14.20
C GLU A 117 26.79 5.65 -13.98
N MET A 118 26.74 6.97 -14.20
CA MET A 118 25.49 7.74 -14.11
C MET A 118 24.46 7.30 -15.14
N LEU A 119 24.90 6.98 -16.36
CA LEU A 119 24.04 6.47 -17.42
C LEU A 119 23.48 5.10 -17.04
N LEU A 120 24.33 4.20 -16.54
CA LEU A 120 23.91 2.87 -16.07
C LEU A 120 22.88 2.97 -14.94
N GLN A 121 23.06 3.91 -14.01
CA GLN A 121 22.11 4.18 -12.95
C GLN A 121 20.77 4.71 -13.50
N ALA A 122 20.81 5.60 -14.50
CA ALA A 122 19.61 6.14 -15.12
C ALA A 122 18.83 5.05 -15.87
N GLU A 123 19.51 4.16 -16.60
CA GLU A 123 18.90 3.01 -17.28
C GLU A 123 18.26 2.04 -16.29
N ALA A 124 18.91 1.77 -15.16
CA ALA A 124 18.35 0.93 -14.10
C ALA A 124 17.09 1.56 -13.47
N GLN A 125 17.09 2.88 -13.27
CA GLN A 125 15.91 3.60 -12.78
C GLN A 125 14.77 3.62 -13.80
N GLU A 126 15.08 3.77 -15.10
CA GLU A 126 14.09 3.67 -16.17
C GLU A 126 13.43 2.29 -16.19
N ALA A 127 14.23 1.22 -16.12
CA ALA A 127 13.72 -0.15 -16.07
C ALA A 127 12.77 -0.35 -14.88
N PHE A 128 13.16 0.13 -13.69
CA PHE A 128 12.31 0.08 -12.50
C PHE A 128 11.00 0.86 -12.66
N LEU A 129 11.04 2.07 -13.21
CA LEU A 129 9.86 2.89 -13.47
C LEU A 129 8.93 2.24 -14.50
N GLN A 130 9.52 1.60 -15.52
CA GLN A 130 8.77 0.89 -16.54
C GLN A 130 8.05 -0.33 -15.96
N ASP A 131 8.70 -1.08 -15.07
CA ASP A 131 8.09 -2.21 -14.37
C ASP A 131 6.92 -1.76 -13.48
N MET A 132 7.10 -0.68 -12.71
CA MET A 132 6.02 -0.12 -11.89
C MET A 132 4.86 0.38 -12.75
N THR A 133 5.16 1.03 -13.89
CA THR A 133 4.15 1.48 -14.85
C THR A 133 3.37 0.31 -15.43
N ASN A 134 4.03 -0.80 -15.75
CA ASN A 134 3.38 -2.01 -16.25
C ASN A 134 2.46 -2.62 -15.19
N LEU A 135 2.90 -2.68 -13.93
CA LEU A 135 2.06 -3.15 -12.82
C LEU A 135 0.80 -2.28 -12.65
N CYS A 136 0.94 -0.96 -12.72
CA CYS A 136 -0.19 -0.03 -12.68
C CYS A 136 -1.16 -0.25 -13.85
N LYS A 137 -0.65 -0.45 -15.07
CA LYS A 137 -1.49 -0.77 -16.24
C LYS A 137 -2.28 -2.07 -16.05
N ILE A 138 -1.65 -3.11 -15.50
CA ILE A 138 -2.33 -4.39 -15.21
C ILE A 138 -3.42 -4.19 -14.14
N ALA A 139 -3.11 -3.45 -13.07
CA ALA A 139 -4.09 -3.15 -12.04
C ALA A 139 -5.29 -2.38 -12.61
N GLU A 140 -5.03 -1.38 -13.47
CA GLU A 140 -6.06 -0.58 -14.10
C GLU A 140 -6.94 -1.42 -15.06
N THR A 141 -6.34 -2.33 -15.83
CA THR A 141 -7.11 -3.21 -16.73
C THR A 141 -7.99 -4.18 -15.95
N MET A 142 -7.50 -4.73 -14.83
CA MET A 142 -8.30 -5.58 -13.94
C MET A 142 -9.47 -4.82 -13.31
N CYS A 143 -9.21 -3.61 -12.79
CA CYS A 143 -10.26 -2.76 -12.21
C CYS A 143 -11.33 -2.42 -13.25
N LYS A 144 -10.92 -2.00 -14.45
CA LYS A 144 -11.85 -1.71 -15.56
C LYS A 144 -12.68 -2.93 -15.94
N ALA A 145 -12.05 -4.10 -16.08
CA ALA A 145 -12.77 -5.34 -16.41
C ALA A 145 -13.81 -5.71 -15.33
N GLN A 146 -13.47 -5.53 -14.04
CA GLN A 146 -14.41 -5.76 -12.95
C GLN A 146 -15.55 -4.75 -12.94
N GLU A 147 -15.26 -3.47 -13.17
CA GLU A 147 -16.26 -2.41 -13.26
C GLU A 147 -17.25 -2.69 -14.39
N GLU A 148 -16.77 -3.00 -15.59
CA GLU A 148 -17.62 -3.32 -16.74
C GLU A 148 -18.45 -4.59 -16.48
N ARG A 149 -17.89 -5.60 -15.81
CA ARG A 149 -18.66 -6.78 -15.40
C ARG A 149 -19.80 -6.43 -14.45
N LEU A 150 -19.57 -5.55 -13.47
CA LEU A 150 -20.63 -5.08 -12.58
C LEU A 150 -21.69 -4.30 -13.36
N LYS A 151 -21.29 -3.34 -14.21
CA LYS A 151 -22.22 -2.59 -15.07
C LYS A 151 -23.10 -3.52 -15.90
N GLN A 152 -22.49 -4.51 -16.55
CA GLN A 152 -23.21 -5.49 -17.36
C GLN A 152 -24.21 -6.28 -16.51
N SER A 153 -23.82 -6.68 -15.28
CA SER A 153 -24.74 -7.37 -14.37
C SER A 153 -25.96 -6.53 -13.99
N PHE A 154 -25.84 -5.19 -13.94
CA PHE A 154 -26.96 -4.29 -13.68
C PHE A 154 -27.88 -4.10 -14.89
N ILE A 155 -27.31 -4.14 -16.10
CA ILE A 155 -28.05 -4.02 -17.37
C ILE A 155 -28.81 -5.32 -17.66
N ASP A 156 -28.20 -6.47 -17.37
CA ASP A 156 -28.77 -7.79 -17.66
C ASP A 156 -29.82 -8.26 -16.64
N LEU A 157 -30.21 -7.42 -15.66
CA LEU A 157 -31.30 -7.80 -14.76
C LEU A 157 -32.63 -7.86 -15.52
N PRO A 158 -33.42 -8.95 -15.35
CA PRO A 158 -34.73 -9.10 -15.98
C PRO A 158 -35.78 -8.08 -15.46
N VAL A 159 -35.45 -7.34 -14.39
CA VAL A 159 -36.24 -6.19 -13.92
C VAL A 159 -36.29 -5.06 -14.95
N TRP A 160 -35.37 -5.01 -15.91
CA TRP A 160 -35.36 -4.02 -16.99
C TRP A 160 -36.02 -4.54 -18.28
N GLU A 161 -37.09 -5.33 -18.17
CA GLU A 161 -37.96 -5.59 -19.33
C GLU A 161 -38.44 -4.26 -19.96
N THR A 162 -38.87 -4.33 -21.23
CA THR A 162 -39.38 -3.17 -21.97
C THR A 162 -40.34 -2.37 -21.07
N PRO A 163 -40.22 -1.03 -20.98
CA PRO A 163 -40.99 -0.22 -20.03
C PRO A 163 -42.51 -0.47 -20.09
N ARG A 164 -43.03 -0.90 -21.25
CA ARG A 164 -44.43 -1.30 -21.43
C ARG A 164 -44.81 -2.58 -20.69
N SER A 165 -43.92 -3.57 -20.62
CA SER A 165 -44.14 -4.83 -19.89
C SER A 165 -44.21 -4.57 -18.39
N LEU A 166 -43.29 -3.77 -17.87
CA LEU A 166 -43.26 -3.38 -16.46
C LEU A 166 -44.51 -2.59 -16.05
N MET A 167 -44.96 -1.63 -16.88
CA MET A 167 -46.20 -0.91 -16.60
C MET A 167 -47.43 -1.81 -16.65
N ALA A 168 -47.47 -2.79 -17.56
CA ALA A 168 -48.57 -3.75 -17.64
C ALA A 168 -48.65 -4.62 -16.36
N SER A 169 -47.53 -5.18 -15.90
CA SER A 169 -47.48 -5.98 -14.67
C SER A 169 -47.82 -5.18 -13.40
N LEU A 170 -47.55 -3.88 -13.38
CA LEU A 170 -47.92 -3.00 -12.27
C LEU A 170 -49.40 -2.58 -12.31
N SER A 171 -50.02 -2.54 -13.50
CA SER A 171 -51.44 -2.23 -13.66
C SER A 171 -52.38 -3.42 -13.41
N GLU A 172 -51.87 -4.66 -13.36
CA GLU A 172 -52.67 -5.87 -13.11
C GLU A 172 -52.98 -6.12 -11.62
N VAL A 173 -52.58 -5.21 -10.71
CA VAL A 173 -52.82 -5.33 -9.25
C VAL A 173 -54.12 -4.65 -8.78
N GLU A 174 -54.89 -4.04 -9.68
CA GLU A 174 -56.21 -3.47 -9.35
C GLU A 174 -57.32 -4.19 -10.10
N ASP A 175 -57.76 -5.33 -9.57
CA ASP A 175 -59.17 -5.74 -9.61
C ASP A 175 -59.36 -6.94 -8.65
N GLY A 176 -59.75 -6.61 -7.41
CA GLY A 176 -60.26 -7.52 -6.39
C GLY A 176 -61.56 -6.96 -5.82
#